data_AF-A0A6I4VRM3-F1
#
_entry.id   AF-A0A6I4VRM3-F1
#
_cell.length_a   1.000
_cell.length_b   1.000
_cell.length_c   1.000
_cell.angle_alpha   90.00
_cell.angle_beta   90.00
_cell.angle_gamma   90.00
#
_symmetry.space_group_name_H-M   'P 1'
#
loop_
_entity.id
_entity.type
_entity.pdbx_description
1 polymer ?
#
loop_
_entity_poly.entity_id
_entity_poly.type
_entity_poly.pdbx_seq_one_letter_code
_entity_poly.pdbx_strand_id
1 'polypeptide(L)'
;MQLAIKVKGPHAQIVSYLLAKNPNNLYERKEKEATVRLVYSRFEEEEVNVFLYAEPDPIALIRNSPDAYDITSYINDREFAVSSLFLTYIRSALGTAINGKPQEEYKKWVDHAFDIELQFGPVATQLKEETIEALFAPMGYEVSIEYGNIDYVVKMKEQSSAKYFSIQGKQTLQNALKHILVLIPVLDNYKHYFIDEREIEKLNRHGEGWLEEHPLRNLILKRALRYSPLVHKSKFELRTDDSKETKEPSPPKVRLNDLRYEAIIDVIQRLPKKGKVVDFGSGEGKLSTRLGFLAGVQEILAVEPSQKSQLRALQRFEKAKRSEGFVAPTPVVGSLFYADDRLRQKDVMILCEVMEHIDDHRLPSVFQTIFTYYQPSTLIVTTPNREYNQVYEMQKEFRHSDHRFEWTRAQFASWCESWTANDVYSFSIIGIGEEHEQFGFPTQMAVFTRKERKNNA
;
A
#
# COMPACT_ATOMS: atom_id res chain seq x y z
N MET A 1 15.70 4.74 17.15
CA MET A 1 14.95 5.89 16.57
C MET A 1 14.89 7.02 17.59
N GLN A 2 14.95 8.29 17.16
CA GLN A 2 14.96 9.41 18.10
C GLN A 2 14.13 10.62 17.67
N LEU A 3 13.67 11.37 18.68
CA LEU A 3 13.08 12.70 18.57
C LEU A 3 13.74 13.60 19.62
N ALA A 4 14.33 14.70 19.19
CA ALA A 4 14.80 15.76 20.07
C ALA A 4 13.81 16.93 20.04
N ILE A 5 13.54 17.49 21.21
CA ILE A 5 12.74 18.70 21.40
C ILE A 5 13.64 19.71 22.09
N LYS A 6 13.98 20.79 21.38
CA LYS A 6 14.74 21.90 21.94
C LYS A 6 13.84 23.12 22.04
N VAL A 7 13.86 23.75 23.20
CA VAL A 7 13.09 24.97 23.45
C VAL A 7 14.04 26.02 23.98
N LYS A 8 14.02 27.20 23.37
CA LYS A 8 14.85 28.33 23.75
C LYS A 8 14.00 29.53 24.15
N GLY A 9 14.61 30.42 24.93
CA GLY A 9 14.01 31.66 25.37
C GLY A 9 13.34 31.56 26.74
N PRO A 10 12.77 32.67 27.24
CA PRO A 10 12.24 32.74 28.59
C PRO A 10 11.22 31.65 28.88
N HIS A 11 11.28 31.07 30.07
CA HIS A 11 10.35 30.06 30.56
C HIS A 11 10.46 28.69 29.88
N ALA A 12 11.58 28.37 29.22
CA ALA A 12 11.81 27.07 28.58
C ALA A 12 11.63 25.90 29.57
N GLN A 13 12.01 26.06 30.84
CA GLN A 13 11.87 25.05 31.90
C GLN A 13 10.42 24.57 32.09
N ILE A 14 9.42 25.37 31.70
CA ILE A 14 8.00 25.02 31.80
C ILE A 14 7.63 23.81 30.94
N VAL A 15 8.36 23.57 29.85
CA VAL A 15 8.17 22.42 28.95
C VAL A 15 8.17 21.09 29.71
N SER A 16 8.94 20.97 30.78
CA SER A 16 8.99 19.76 31.59
C SER A 16 7.66 19.41 32.25
N TYR A 17 6.92 20.43 32.70
CA TYR A 17 5.59 20.28 33.28
C TYR A 17 4.53 20.01 32.22
N LEU A 18 4.66 20.61 31.04
CA LEU A 18 3.78 20.31 29.89
C LEU A 18 3.94 18.86 29.42
N LEU A 19 5.16 18.33 29.42
CA LEU A 19 5.45 16.92 29.16
C LEU A 19 5.05 16.00 30.33
N ALA A 20 4.86 16.56 31.53
CA ALA A 20 4.78 15.85 32.80
C ALA A 20 5.94 14.84 32.97
N LYS A 21 7.16 15.33 32.80
CA LYS A 21 8.40 14.55 32.95
C LYS A 21 9.40 15.34 33.78
N ASN A 22 9.75 14.80 34.94
CA ASN A 22 10.73 15.40 35.84
C ASN A 22 12.15 15.24 35.25
N PRO A 23 12.91 16.33 35.06
CA PRO A 23 14.27 16.28 34.52
C PRO A 23 15.27 15.46 35.35
N ASN A 24 15.05 15.36 36.66
CA ASN A 24 15.91 14.62 37.58
C ASN A 24 15.61 13.11 37.60
N ASN A 25 14.55 12.67 36.91
CA ASN A 25 14.15 11.27 36.88
C ASN A 25 14.24 10.72 35.45
N LEU A 26 14.99 9.64 35.28
CA LEU A 26 14.98 8.90 34.03
C LEU A 26 13.56 8.35 33.77
N TYR A 27 12.96 8.76 32.66
CA TYR A 27 11.77 8.10 32.14
C TYR A 27 12.23 6.93 31.28
N GLU A 28 12.02 5.71 31.77
CA GLU A 28 12.23 4.49 31.01
C GLU A 28 11.01 3.57 31.21
N ARG A 29 10.34 3.21 30.12
CA ARG A 29 9.17 2.33 30.15
C ARG A 29 9.23 1.35 28.99
N LYS A 30 8.74 0.13 29.23
CA LYS A 30 8.50 -0.85 28.17
C LYS A 30 7.10 -0.60 27.61
N GLU A 31 7.04 -0.13 26.37
CA GLU A 31 5.82 0.21 25.65
C GLU A 31 5.62 -0.78 24.51
N LYS A 32 4.66 -1.68 24.66
CA LYS A 32 4.45 -2.82 23.75
C LYS A 32 5.73 -3.66 23.62
N GLU A 33 6.38 -3.54 22.47
CA GLU A 33 7.56 -4.29 22.03
C GLU A 33 8.77 -3.37 21.92
N ALA A 34 8.78 -2.21 22.58
CA ALA A 34 9.90 -1.29 22.59
C ALA A 34 10.22 -0.77 23.98
N THR A 35 11.49 -0.49 24.24
CA THR A 35 11.92 0.31 25.38
C THR A 35 11.94 1.77 24.98
N VAL A 36 11.18 2.61 25.68
CA VAL A 36 11.10 4.05 25.43
C VAL A 36 11.79 4.78 26.57
N ARG A 37 12.78 5.60 26.22
CA ARG A 37 13.53 6.46 27.13
C ARG A 37 13.28 7.92 26.80
N LEU A 38 13.16 8.74 27.83
CA LEU A 38 13.17 10.20 27.72
C LEU A 38 14.15 10.76 28.74
N VAL A 39 15.06 11.60 28.26
CA VAL A 39 16.10 12.25 29.07
C VAL A 39 16.19 13.73 28.72
N TYR A 40 16.60 14.53 29.70
CA TYR A 40 16.95 15.93 29.49
C TYR A 40 18.47 16.01 29.39
N SER A 41 18.98 16.40 28.22
CA SER A 41 20.41 16.68 28.08
C SER A 41 20.78 18.06 28.59
N ARG A 42 19.81 18.98 28.62
CA ARG A 42 19.93 20.33 29.16
C ARG A 42 18.59 20.75 29.74
N PHE A 43 18.63 21.36 30.92
CA PHE A 43 17.44 21.88 31.60
C PHE A 43 17.81 23.14 32.39
N GLU A 44 17.63 24.29 31.75
CA GLU A 44 17.87 25.63 32.28
C GLU A 44 16.61 26.48 32.11
N GLU A 45 16.57 27.68 32.72
CA GLU A 45 15.40 28.57 32.61
C GLU A 45 15.12 29.05 31.18
N GLU A 46 16.17 29.19 30.37
CA GLU A 46 16.07 29.70 29.00
C GLU A 46 16.40 28.68 27.91
N GLU A 47 16.80 27.46 28.28
CA GLU A 47 17.11 26.40 27.34
C GLU A 47 16.79 25.02 27.90
N VAL A 48 15.92 24.29 27.20
CA VAL A 48 15.57 22.92 27.52
C VAL A 48 15.75 22.04 26.29
N ASN A 49 16.52 20.97 26.46
CA ASN A 49 16.75 19.96 25.43
C ASN A 49 16.30 18.59 25.95
N VAL A 50 15.26 18.05 25.32
CA VAL A 50 14.66 16.75 25.64
C VAL A 50 14.94 15.78 24.52
N PHE A 51 15.47 14.62 24.85
CA PHE A 51 15.68 13.53 23.89
C PHE A 51 14.76 12.36 24.22
N LEU A 52 13.99 11.93 23.23
CA LEU A 52 13.20 10.71 23.26
C LEU A 52 13.85 9.68 22.36
N TYR A 53 14.09 8.50 22.90
CA TYR A 53 14.66 7.37 22.20
C TYR A 53 13.74 6.15 22.35
N ALA A 54 13.50 5.45 21.26
CA ALA A 54 12.79 4.17 21.28
C ALA A 54 13.65 3.09 20.64
N GLU A 55 13.77 1.99 21.36
CA GLU A 55 14.49 0.78 20.99
C GLU A 55 13.50 -0.38 20.90
N PRO A 56 13.03 -0.72 19.69
CA PRO A 56 12.18 -1.87 19.48
C PRO A 56 12.92 -3.17 19.76
N ASP A 57 12.20 -4.19 20.21
CA ASP A 57 12.65 -5.57 20.21
C ASP A 57 12.57 -6.09 18.76
N PRO A 58 13.72 -6.34 18.11
CA PRO A 58 13.76 -6.77 16.71
C PRO A 58 13.07 -8.13 16.52
N ILE A 59 13.10 -9.00 17.53
CA ILE A 59 12.46 -10.32 17.46
C ILE A 59 10.94 -10.18 17.54
N ALA A 60 10.44 -9.30 18.42
CA ALA A 60 9.01 -9.06 18.58
C ALA A 60 8.39 -8.39 17.33
N LEU A 61 9.11 -7.42 16.74
CA LEU A 61 8.74 -6.78 15.47
C LEU A 61 8.48 -7.79 14.34
N ILE A 62 9.23 -8.88 14.31
CA ILE A 62 9.15 -9.93 13.29
C ILE A 62 8.02 -10.91 13.62
N ARG A 63 7.86 -11.30 14.90
CA ARG A 63 6.83 -12.27 15.33
C ARG A 63 5.41 -11.82 15.06
N ASN A 64 5.16 -10.51 15.11
CA ASN A 64 3.85 -9.92 14.82
C ASN A 64 3.73 -9.33 13.40
N SER A 65 4.76 -9.51 12.57
CA SER A 65 4.66 -9.22 11.14
C SER A 65 3.98 -10.40 10.44
N PRO A 66 2.94 -10.19 9.62
CA PRO A 66 2.33 -11.24 8.81
C PRO A 66 3.28 -11.88 7.76
N ASP A 67 4.53 -11.42 7.71
CA ASP A 67 5.61 -11.77 6.78
C ASP A 67 6.85 -12.37 7.49
N ALA A 68 6.66 -13.17 8.55
CA ALA A 68 7.75 -13.76 9.35
C ALA A 68 8.72 -14.71 8.59
N TYR A 69 8.48 -14.97 7.31
CA TYR A 69 9.25 -15.93 6.49
C TYR A 69 10.03 -15.29 5.31
N ASP A 70 10.02 -13.95 5.19
CA ASP A 70 10.84 -13.23 4.19
C ASP A 70 12.13 -12.69 4.84
N ILE A 71 13.29 -12.91 4.22
CA ILE A 71 14.58 -12.39 4.70
C ILE A 71 14.59 -10.85 4.78
N THR A 72 13.77 -10.17 3.97
CA THR A 72 13.59 -8.72 4.04
C THR A 72 12.85 -8.28 5.31
N SER A 73 12.14 -9.18 6.01
CA SER A 73 11.61 -8.92 7.36
C SER A 73 12.69 -8.99 8.43
N TYR A 74 13.82 -9.63 8.17
CA TYR A 74 14.98 -9.66 9.09
C TYR A 74 16.00 -8.56 8.76
N ILE A 75 16.06 -8.11 7.51
CA ILE A 75 16.90 -7.00 7.06
C ILE A 75 15.98 -5.87 6.60
N ASN A 76 15.48 -5.10 7.58
CA ASN A 76 14.71 -3.89 7.30
C ASN A 76 15.18 -2.73 8.16
N ASP A 77 14.84 -1.52 7.73
CA ASP A 77 15.20 -0.28 8.40
C ASP A 77 14.30 0.06 9.59
N ARG A 78 13.26 -0.72 9.92
CA ARG A 78 12.22 -0.32 10.89
C ARG A 78 12.72 -0.18 12.32
N GLU A 79 13.72 -0.96 12.70
CA GLU A 79 14.38 -0.83 14.00
C GLU A 79 15.08 0.54 14.14
N PHE A 80 15.41 1.18 13.02
CA PHE A 80 16.19 2.42 12.99
C PHE A 80 15.39 3.63 12.50
N ALA A 81 14.41 3.45 11.62
CA ALA A 81 13.68 4.51 10.92
C ALA A 81 12.55 5.13 11.76
N VAL A 82 12.57 6.46 11.88
CA VAL A 82 11.48 7.25 12.45
C VAL A 82 10.25 7.16 11.54
N SER A 83 9.27 6.39 12.00
CA SER A 83 8.10 5.98 11.23
C SER A 83 6.81 6.09 12.06
N SER A 84 5.67 5.70 11.49
CA SER A 84 4.41 5.58 12.25
C SER A 84 4.53 4.64 13.47
N LEU A 85 5.44 3.67 13.41
CA LEU A 85 5.68 2.72 14.48
C LEU A 85 6.42 3.39 15.65
N PHE A 86 7.46 4.17 15.36
CA PHE A 86 8.14 5.02 16.33
C PHE A 86 7.16 5.90 17.11
N LEU A 87 6.29 6.61 16.38
CA LEU A 87 5.26 7.47 16.98
C LEU A 87 4.34 6.71 17.92
N THR A 88 4.05 5.45 17.61
CA THR A 88 3.22 4.59 18.45
C THR A 88 3.91 4.26 19.78
N TYR A 89 5.22 4.08 19.79
CA TYR A 89 5.99 3.82 21.00
C TYR A 89 6.08 5.06 21.90
N ILE A 90 6.41 6.22 21.34
CA ILE A 90 6.64 7.44 22.14
C ILE A 90 5.36 8.15 22.59
N ARG A 91 4.20 7.77 22.03
CA ARG A 91 2.93 8.47 22.27
C ARG A 91 2.55 8.55 23.74
N SER A 92 2.74 7.48 24.51
CA SER A 92 2.40 7.45 25.94
C SER A 92 3.26 8.44 26.73
N ALA A 93 4.56 8.51 26.41
CA ALA A 93 5.51 9.44 27.04
C ALA A 93 5.11 10.90 26.82
N LEU A 94 4.53 11.21 25.66
CA LEU A 94 4.11 12.55 25.25
C LEU A 94 2.62 12.85 25.51
N GLY A 95 1.87 11.91 26.10
CA GLY A 95 0.42 11.96 26.16
C GLY A 95 -0.14 13.21 26.82
N THR A 96 0.47 13.69 27.91
CA THR A 96 0.04 14.90 28.63
C THR A 96 0.11 16.15 27.73
N ALA A 97 1.25 16.33 27.06
CA ALA A 97 1.47 17.48 26.18
C ALA A 97 0.57 17.44 24.95
N ILE A 98 0.44 16.26 24.30
CA ILE A 98 -0.42 16.06 23.14
C ILE A 98 -1.88 16.37 23.47
N ASN A 99 -2.35 15.95 24.64
CA ASN A 99 -3.73 16.18 25.08
C ASN A 99 -3.96 17.58 25.66
N GLY A 100 -2.91 18.36 25.91
CA GLY A 100 -3.02 19.70 26.51
C GLY A 100 -3.56 19.68 27.93
N LYS A 101 -3.22 18.64 28.70
CA LYS A 101 -3.75 18.42 30.06
C LYS A 101 -2.64 18.33 31.12
N PRO A 102 -1.78 19.37 31.27
CA PRO A 102 -0.83 19.41 32.38
C PRO A 102 -1.54 19.59 33.72
N GLN A 103 -0.78 19.66 34.81
CA GLN A 103 -1.33 20.07 36.11
C GLN A 103 -1.93 21.48 36.02
N GLU A 104 -2.95 21.76 36.84
CA GLU A 104 -3.79 22.97 36.70
C GLU A 104 -2.98 24.28 36.73
N GLU A 105 -1.92 24.33 37.54
CA GLU A 105 -1.02 25.49 37.65
C GLU A 105 -0.27 25.83 36.35
N TYR A 106 -0.07 24.85 35.46
CA TYR A 106 0.63 25.01 34.19
C TYR A 106 -0.29 25.09 32.97
N LYS A 107 -1.61 25.00 33.16
CA LYS A 107 -2.59 24.98 32.06
C LYS A 107 -2.53 26.22 31.17
N LYS A 108 -2.22 27.39 31.74
CA LYS A 108 -2.00 28.64 31.00
C LYS A 108 -0.87 28.59 29.97
N TRP A 109 0.05 27.62 30.10
CA TRP A 109 1.20 27.47 29.21
C TRP A 109 0.95 26.52 28.04
N VAL A 110 -0.23 25.87 27.97
CA VAL A 110 -0.59 24.99 26.84
C VAL A 110 -0.67 25.81 25.54
N ASP A 111 -1.20 27.02 25.62
CA ASP A 111 -1.35 27.94 24.48
C ASP A 111 -0.14 28.89 24.32
N HIS A 112 0.90 28.73 25.13
CA HIS A 112 2.11 29.54 25.03
C HIS A 112 2.96 29.07 23.85
N ALA A 113 3.31 30.00 22.96
CA ALA A 113 4.17 29.73 21.81
C ALA A 113 5.65 29.89 22.19
N PHE A 114 6.39 28.79 22.06
CA PHE A 114 7.81 28.70 22.32
C PHE A 114 8.61 28.74 21.02
N ASP A 115 9.86 29.21 21.08
CA ASP A 115 10.82 28.99 20.01
C ASP A 115 11.32 27.54 20.10
N ILE A 116 10.71 26.67 19.29
CA ILE A 116 10.88 25.22 19.34
C ILE A 116 11.62 24.70 18.10
N GLU A 117 12.60 23.83 18.33
CA GLU A 117 13.27 23.04 17.30
C GLU A 117 12.98 21.56 17.57
N LEU A 118 12.42 20.86 16.59
CA LEU A 118 12.20 19.43 16.63
C LEU A 118 13.17 18.75 15.66
N GLN A 119 13.99 17.84 16.17
CA GLN A 119 14.91 17.05 15.34
C GLN A 119 14.50 15.58 15.35
N PHE A 120 14.37 14.97 14.19
CA PHE A 120 13.98 13.56 14.08
C PHE A 120 14.59 12.89 12.85
N GLY A 121 14.84 11.59 12.97
CA GLY A 121 15.36 10.78 11.88
C GLY A 121 16.05 9.52 12.40
N PRO A 122 16.52 8.67 11.48
CA PRO A 122 16.39 8.80 10.03
C PRO A 122 14.95 8.54 9.54
N VAL A 123 14.49 9.24 8.50
CA VAL A 123 13.23 8.91 7.78
C VAL A 123 13.58 8.58 6.33
N ALA A 124 13.05 7.48 5.82
CA ALA A 124 13.16 7.12 4.41
C ALA A 124 12.03 7.81 3.65
N THR A 125 12.35 8.81 2.82
CA THR A 125 11.32 9.49 2.02
C THR A 125 11.76 9.72 0.57
N GLN A 126 10.79 9.61 -0.34
CA GLN A 126 10.94 9.90 -1.77
C GLN A 126 10.39 11.29 -2.14
N LEU A 127 9.91 12.06 -1.15
CA LEU A 127 9.46 13.43 -1.40
C LEU A 127 10.66 14.32 -1.74
N LYS A 128 10.45 15.23 -2.68
CA LYS A 128 11.40 16.29 -3.01
C LYS A 128 11.46 17.32 -1.89
N GLU A 129 12.59 18.00 -1.74
CA GLU A 129 12.82 18.97 -0.66
C GLU A 129 11.77 20.09 -0.69
N GLU A 130 11.41 20.60 -1.86
CA GLU A 130 10.42 21.68 -1.99
C GLU A 130 9.03 21.25 -1.48
N THR A 131 8.70 19.96 -1.65
CA THR A 131 7.45 19.41 -1.11
C THR A 131 7.52 19.25 0.40
N ILE A 132 8.69 18.88 0.93
CA ILE A 132 8.90 18.74 2.37
C ILE A 132 8.79 20.11 3.04
N GLU A 133 9.47 21.13 2.52
CA GLU A 133 9.36 22.51 2.99
C GLU A 133 7.91 22.99 2.97
N ALA A 134 7.20 22.77 1.86
CA ALA A 134 5.79 23.15 1.72
C ALA A 134 4.84 22.36 2.65
N LEU A 135 5.26 21.24 3.25
CA LEU A 135 4.49 20.54 4.28
C LEU A 135 4.59 21.20 5.66
N PHE A 136 5.66 21.95 5.94
CA PHE A 136 5.91 22.52 7.26
C PHE A 136 5.78 24.05 7.29
N ALA A 137 6.14 24.73 6.21
CA ALA A 137 6.10 26.20 6.11
C ALA A 137 4.73 26.83 6.43
N PRO A 138 3.57 26.26 6.04
CA PRO A 138 2.26 26.83 6.38
C PRO A 138 1.97 26.90 7.88
N MET A 139 2.66 26.09 8.69
CA MET A 139 2.58 26.13 10.16
C MET A 139 3.70 26.99 10.79
N GLY A 140 4.46 27.73 9.98
CA GLY A 140 5.50 28.65 10.46
C GLY A 140 6.81 27.97 10.85
N TYR A 141 7.14 26.83 10.23
CA TYR A 141 8.43 26.18 10.41
C TYR A 141 9.38 26.44 9.25
N GLU A 142 10.64 26.64 9.59
CA GLU A 142 11.79 26.46 8.70
C GLU A 142 12.28 25.02 8.80
N VAL A 143 12.68 24.42 7.68
CA VAL A 143 13.10 23.02 7.59
C VAL A 143 14.55 22.95 7.15
N SER A 144 15.36 22.20 7.88
CA SER A 144 16.71 21.78 7.49
C SER A 144 16.74 20.26 7.33
N ILE A 145 17.40 19.79 6.26
CA ILE A 145 17.49 18.36 5.92
C ILE A 145 18.97 17.98 5.85
N GLU A 146 19.37 17.05 6.71
CA GLU A 146 20.70 16.45 6.68
C GLU A 146 20.62 15.03 6.09
N TYR A 147 21.56 14.72 5.22
CA TYR A 147 21.68 13.40 4.60
C TYR A 147 22.61 12.53 5.44
N GLY A 148 22.22 11.29 5.72
CA GLY A 148 23.12 10.35 6.38
C GLY A 148 24.40 10.16 5.58
N ASN A 149 25.56 10.21 6.23
CA ASN A 149 26.83 9.90 5.59
C ASN A 149 26.79 8.48 5.03
N ILE A 150 27.30 8.31 3.82
CA ILE A 150 27.42 7.00 3.21
C ILE A 150 28.84 6.74 2.74
N ASP A 151 29.49 5.78 3.39
CA ASP A 151 30.70 5.16 2.89
C ASP A 151 30.36 3.84 2.17
N TYR A 152 29.71 3.94 1.00
CA TYR A 152 29.54 2.74 0.18
C TYR A 152 30.89 2.34 -0.42
N VAL A 153 31.27 1.08 -0.25
CA VAL A 153 32.42 0.46 -0.95
C VAL A 153 32.25 0.53 -2.47
N VAL A 154 31.00 0.57 -2.94
CA VAL A 154 30.63 0.74 -4.36
C VAL A 154 29.68 1.94 -4.48
N LYS A 155 30.06 2.98 -5.24
CA LYS A 155 29.21 4.16 -5.47
C LYS A 155 27.92 3.79 -6.20
N MET A 156 26.87 3.47 -5.45
CA MET A 156 25.54 3.15 -6.00
C MET A 156 24.59 4.35 -6.01
N LYS A 157 24.82 5.35 -5.14
CA LYS A 157 24.03 6.59 -5.06
C LYS A 157 24.92 7.75 -4.61
N GLU A 158 24.57 8.95 -5.03
CA GLU A 158 25.26 10.19 -4.65
C GLU A 158 24.81 10.69 -3.26
N GLN A 159 23.59 10.36 -2.82
CA GLN A 159 23.03 10.80 -1.54
C GLN A 159 22.21 9.69 -0.85
N SER A 160 22.10 9.77 0.48
CA SER A 160 21.38 8.77 1.26
C SER A 160 19.87 8.92 1.15
N SER A 161 19.16 7.79 1.10
CA SER A 161 17.70 7.79 1.26
C SER A 161 17.27 8.05 2.70
N ALA A 162 18.17 7.90 3.66
CA ALA A 162 17.95 8.23 5.06
C ALA A 162 18.20 9.73 5.28
N LYS A 163 17.13 10.46 5.59
CA LYS A 163 17.16 11.89 5.85
C LYS A 163 16.90 12.17 7.34
N TYR A 164 17.63 13.13 7.90
CA TYR A 164 17.40 13.67 9.23
C TYR A 164 16.83 15.08 9.09
N PHE A 165 15.80 15.37 9.86
CA PHE A 165 15.05 16.62 9.77
C PHE A 165 15.29 17.43 11.02
N SER A 166 15.51 18.72 10.85
CA SER A 166 15.31 19.73 11.89
C SER A 166 14.21 20.68 11.42
N ILE A 167 13.17 20.86 12.21
CA ILE A 167 12.14 21.86 11.97
C ILE A 167 12.13 22.86 13.11
N GLN A 168 12.23 24.16 12.78
CA GLN A 168 12.33 25.23 13.76
C GLN A 168 11.23 26.26 13.52
N GLY A 169 10.56 26.72 14.57
CA GLY A 169 9.53 27.74 14.46
C GLY A 169 8.96 28.14 15.81
N LYS A 170 8.10 29.17 15.80
CA LYS A 170 7.42 29.64 17.01
C LYS A 170 6.07 28.96 17.16
N GLN A 171 5.98 27.98 18.05
CA GLN A 171 4.81 27.09 18.16
C GLN A 171 4.54 26.66 19.60
N THR A 172 3.28 26.30 19.88
CA THR A 172 2.97 25.65 21.16
C THR A 172 3.55 24.23 21.17
N LEU A 173 3.95 23.73 22.34
CA LEU A 173 4.44 22.35 22.44
C LEU A 173 3.38 21.34 21.93
N GLN A 174 2.11 21.58 22.23
CA GLN A 174 1.03 20.71 21.79
C GLN A 174 0.93 20.66 20.26
N ASN A 175 0.92 21.81 19.59
CA ASN A 175 0.81 21.86 18.13
C ASN A 175 2.05 21.26 17.48
N ALA A 176 3.24 21.58 17.97
CA ALA A 176 4.48 21.00 17.44
C ALA A 176 4.47 19.46 17.47
N LEU A 177 4.00 18.87 18.57
CA LEU A 177 3.83 17.42 18.66
C LEU A 177 2.71 16.88 17.74
N LYS A 178 1.56 17.57 17.65
CA LYS A 178 0.47 17.20 16.75
C LYS A 178 0.91 17.20 15.28
N HIS A 179 1.67 18.21 14.86
CA HIS A 179 2.18 18.36 13.49
C HIS A 179 3.08 17.17 13.12
N ILE A 180 4.09 16.82 13.94
CA ILE A 180 4.97 15.69 13.64
C ILE A 180 4.24 14.35 13.70
N LEU A 181 3.22 14.20 14.56
CA LEU A 181 2.41 12.99 14.64
C LEU A 181 1.62 12.72 13.35
N VAL A 182 1.27 13.77 12.61
CA VAL A 182 0.60 13.68 11.31
C VAL A 182 1.60 13.60 10.16
N LEU A 183 2.65 14.41 10.18
CA LEU A 183 3.55 14.60 9.04
C LEU A 183 4.67 13.55 8.94
N ILE A 184 5.18 12.98 10.03
CA ILE A 184 6.17 11.89 9.94
C ILE A 184 5.62 10.70 9.13
N PRO A 185 4.37 10.22 9.34
CA PRO A 185 3.75 9.21 8.48
C PRO A 185 3.64 9.62 7.00
N VAL A 186 3.44 10.91 6.71
CA VAL A 186 3.37 11.46 5.35
C VAL A 186 4.75 11.43 4.69
N LEU A 187 5.82 11.74 5.43
CA LEU A 187 7.20 11.68 4.96
C LEU A 187 7.60 10.24 4.64
N ASP A 188 7.46 9.33 5.62
CA ASP A 188 7.83 7.92 5.54
C ASP A 188 7.07 7.18 4.41
N ASN A 189 5.75 7.38 4.31
CA ASN A 189 4.88 6.78 3.28
C ASN A 189 4.99 5.25 3.17
N TYR A 190 5.43 4.63 4.26
CA TYR A 190 5.56 3.21 4.43
C TYR A 190 4.60 2.78 5.55
N LYS A 191 3.63 1.93 5.22
CA LYS A 191 2.67 1.39 6.19
C LYS A 191 2.54 -0.11 5.95
N HIS A 192 2.81 -0.88 7.00
CA HIS A 192 2.84 -2.36 6.98
C HIS A 192 1.70 -3.03 7.72
N TYR A 193 0.80 -2.24 8.29
CA TYR A 193 -0.43 -2.70 8.91
C TYR A 193 -1.62 -2.24 8.06
N PHE A 194 -2.73 -2.95 8.19
CA PHE A 194 -3.99 -2.55 7.57
C PHE A 194 -4.45 -1.21 8.15
N ILE A 195 -4.74 -0.24 7.28
CA ILE A 195 -5.32 1.05 7.67
C ILE A 195 -6.72 0.77 8.20
N ASP A 196 -6.93 1.02 9.49
CA ASP A 196 -8.21 0.88 10.17
C ASP A 196 -8.84 2.26 10.44
N GLU A 197 -10.06 2.28 10.99
CA GLU A 197 -10.76 3.51 11.34
C GLU A 197 -10.01 4.33 12.42
N ARG A 198 -9.09 3.71 13.17
CA ARG A 198 -8.31 4.37 14.22
C ARG A 198 -7.28 5.33 13.65
N GLU A 199 -6.74 5.07 12.45
CA GLU A 199 -5.85 6.00 11.76
C GLU A 199 -6.58 7.30 11.37
N ILE A 200 -7.87 7.21 11.01
CA ILE A 200 -8.70 8.37 10.70
C ILE A 200 -8.99 9.16 11.97
N GLU A 201 -9.34 8.49 13.07
CA GLU A 201 -9.55 9.16 14.35
C GLU A 201 -8.28 9.90 14.82
N LYS A 202 -7.09 9.30 14.62
CA LYS A 202 -5.82 9.96 14.93
C LYS A 202 -5.62 11.20 14.06
N LEU A 203 -5.86 11.09 12.75
CA LEU A 203 -5.73 12.23 11.84
C LEU A 203 -6.73 13.33 12.20
N ASN A 204 -7.99 12.98 12.46
CA ASN A 204 -9.04 13.91 12.92
C ASN A 204 -8.68 14.62 14.22
N ARG A 205 -8.08 13.90 15.17
CA ARG A 205 -7.70 14.45 16.48
C ARG A 205 -6.46 15.34 16.42
N HIS A 206 -5.47 14.98 15.60
CA HIS A 206 -4.18 15.67 15.55
C HIS A 206 -4.10 16.71 14.43
N GLY A 207 -4.96 16.62 13.41
CA GLY A 207 -5.08 17.59 12.32
C GLY A 207 -5.97 18.79 12.65
N GLU A 208 -6.77 18.72 13.72
CA GLU A 208 -7.73 19.77 14.05
C GLU A 208 -7.04 21.11 14.37
N GLY A 209 -7.55 22.17 13.74
CA GLY A 209 -7.10 23.54 13.94
C GLY A 209 -5.96 23.99 13.02
N TRP A 210 -5.53 23.15 12.07
CA TRP A 210 -4.49 23.51 11.09
C TRP A 210 -4.63 22.77 9.75
N LEU A 211 -5.07 21.51 9.76
CA LEU A 211 -5.14 20.71 8.55
C LEU A 211 -6.28 21.15 7.62
N GLU A 212 -7.33 21.78 8.16
CA GLU A 212 -8.43 22.39 7.41
C GLU A 212 -7.96 23.46 6.43
N GLU A 213 -6.93 24.21 6.79
CA GLU A 213 -6.43 25.36 6.01
C GLU A 213 -5.12 25.03 5.27
N HIS A 214 -4.56 23.84 5.50
CA HIS A 214 -3.26 23.47 4.95
C HIS A 214 -3.30 23.34 3.41
N PRO A 215 -2.43 24.05 2.66
CA PRO A 215 -2.43 24.01 1.18
C PRO A 215 -2.24 22.60 0.62
N LEU A 216 -1.39 21.80 1.26
CA LEU A 216 -1.13 20.40 0.90
C LEU A 216 -2.05 19.38 1.61
N ARG A 217 -3.20 19.80 2.15
CA ARG A 217 -4.20 18.92 2.79
C ARG A 217 -4.45 17.63 2.02
N ASN A 218 -4.67 17.71 0.71
CA ASN A 218 -5.03 16.56 -0.12
C ASN A 218 -3.88 15.55 -0.20
N LEU A 219 -2.63 16.05 -0.28
CA LEU A 219 -1.44 15.22 -0.23
C LEU A 219 -1.28 14.54 1.13
N ILE A 220 -1.49 15.29 2.22
CA ILE A 220 -1.44 14.79 3.60
C ILE A 220 -2.48 13.68 3.77
N LEU A 221 -3.74 13.91 3.39
CA LEU A 221 -4.82 12.91 3.46
C LEU A 221 -4.49 11.66 2.64
N LYS A 222 -4.07 11.83 1.39
CA LYS A 222 -3.75 10.72 0.47
C LYS A 222 -2.62 9.84 1.01
N ARG A 223 -1.56 10.44 1.58
CA ARG A 223 -0.40 9.71 2.11
C ARG A 223 -0.66 9.15 3.51
N ALA A 224 -1.36 9.88 4.37
CA ALA A 224 -1.74 9.41 5.70
C ALA A 224 -2.73 8.23 5.65
N LEU A 225 -3.66 8.22 4.69
CA LEU A 225 -4.74 7.24 4.57
C LEU A 225 -4.57 6.25 3.39
N ARG A 226 -3.43 6.29 2.69
CA ARG A 226 -2.97 5.41 1.59
C ARG A 226 -3.99 4.36 1.08
N TYR A 227 -4.64 4.64 -0.06
CA TYR A 227 -5.60 3.73 -0.75
C TYR A 227 -6.81 3.26 0.07
N SER A 228 -7.17 3.98 1.15
CA SER A 228 -8.38 3.66 1.88
C SER A 228 -9.62 4.25 1.18
N PRO A 229 -10.69 3.47 0.92
CA PRO A 229 -12.00 4.02 0.55
C PRO A 229 -12.59 4.95 1.64
N LEU A 230 -11.92 5.04 2.79
CA LEU A 230 -12.28 5.87 3.93
C LEU A 230 -11.70 7.30 3.87
N VAL A 231 -11.00 7.70 2.81
CA VAL A 231 -10.62 9.11 2.61
C VAL A 231 -11.86 10.02 2.70
N HIS A 232 -12.99 9.56 2.18
CA HIS A 232 -14.29 10.22 2.26
C HIS A 232 -14.93 10.29 3.66
N LYS A 233 -14.37 9.59 4.66
CA LYS A 233 -14.81 9.66 6.06
C LYS A 233 -14.03 10.70 6.87
N SER A 234 -12.97 11.29 6.30
CA SER A 234 -12.19 12.33 6.98
C SER A 234 -12.97 13.64 7.03
N LYS A 235 -13.02 14.31 8.20
CA LYS A 235 -13.69 15.61 8.35
C LYS A 235 -13.01 16.74 7.57
N PHE A 236 -11.75 16.52 7.15
CA PHE A 236 -10.95 17.50 6.44
C PHE A 236 -11.09 17.42 4.91
N GLU A 237 -11.81 16.44 4.37
CA GLU A 237 -12.11 16.45 2.94
C GLU A 237 -12.97 17.68 2.62
N LEU A 238 -12.51 18.53 1.69
CA LEU A 238 -13.35 19.58 1.15
C LEU A 238 -14.51 18.94 0.39
N ARG A 239 -15.73 19.10 0.91
CA ARG A 239 -16.89 19.22 0.03
C ARG A 239 -16.76 20.59 -0.63
N THR A 240 -16.22 20.62 -1.84
CA THR A 240 -16.24 21.85 -2.65
C THR A 240 -17.69 22.20 -2.92
N ASP A 241 -18.14 23.30 -2.31
CA ASP A 241 -19.52 23.78 -2.32
C ASP A 241 -19.91 24.55 -3.61
N ASP A 242 -19.26 24.24 -4.74
CA ASP A 242 -19.52 24.84 -6.07
C ASP A 242 -19.95 23.81 -7.11
N SER A 243 -20.94 23.00 -6.77
CA SER A 243 -21.89 22.48 -7.76
C SER A 243 -23.23 22.17 -7.12
N LYS A 244 -24.09 23.20 -7.05
CA LYS A 244 -25.54 23.03 -7.03
C LYS A 244 -26.05 22.55 -8.40
N GLU A 245 -25.44 21.51 -8.94
CA GLU A 245 -26.14 20.59 -9.81
C GLU A 245 -26.42 19.36 -8.96
N THR A 246 -27.69 19.06 -8.76
CA THR A 246 -28.17 17.76 -8.33
C THR A 246 -27.59 16.68 -9.25
N LYS A 247 -26.37 16.25 -8.98
CA LYS A 247 -25.93 14.91 -9.34
C LYS A 247 -26.58 14.00 -8.33
N GLU A 248 -27.66 13.36 -8.77
CA GLU A 248 -28.13 12.11 -8.19
C GLU A 248 -26.91 11.27 -7.79
N PRO A 249 -26.96 10.53 -6.66
CA PRO A 249 -25.85 9.71 -6.23
C PRO A 249 -25.44 8.80 -7.39
N SER A 250 -24.35 9.17 -8.08
CA SER A 250 -23.86 8.38 -9.19
C SER A 250 -23.52 7.02 -8.58
N PRO A 251 -24.02 5.91 -9.16
CA PRO A 251 -23.75 4.60 -8.62
C PRO A 251 -22.25 4.43 -8.43
N PRO A 252 -21.81 3.70 -7.37
CA PRO A 252 -20.39 3.53 -7.10
C PRO A 252 -19.68 3.09 -8.38
N LYS A 253 -18.71 3.89 -8.86
CA LYS A 253 -17.93 3.54 -10.06
C LYS A 253 -17.37 2.15 -9.85
N VAL A 254 -17.83 1.19 -10.66
CA VAL A 254 -17.40 -0.21 -10.57
C VAL A 254 -15.89 -0.23 -10.80
N ARG A 255 -15.14 -0.87 -9.90
CA ARG A 255 -13.68 -0.91 -10.02
C ARG A 255 -13.31 -1.74 -11.25
N LEU A 256 -12.25 -1.35 -11.96
CA LEU A 256 -11.79 -2.08 -13.14
C LEU A 256 -11.50 -3.56 -12.85
N ASN A 257 -10.96 -3.88 -11.67
CA ASN A 257 -10.75 -5.27 -11.25
C ASN A 257 -12.06 -6.05 -11.10
N ASP A 258 -13.13 -5.40 -10.64
CA ASP A 258 -14.45 -6.04 -10.53
C ASP A 258 -15.02 -6.28 -11.92
N LEU A 259 -14.94 -5.30 -12.83
CA LEU A 259 -15.33 -5.46 -14.24
C LEU A 259 -14.58 -6.60 -14.92
N ARG A 260 -13.28 -6.76 -14.62
CA ARG A 260 -12.46 -7.86 -15.15
C ARG A 260 -12.96 -9.22 -14.67
N TYR A 261 -13.23 -9.36 -13.37
CA TYR A 261 -13.75 -10.61 -12.84
C TYR A 261 -15.13 -10.96 -13.41
N GLU A 262 -16.03 -9.98 -13.53
CA GLU A 262 -17.34 -10.21 -14.15
C GLU A 262 -17.20 -10.63 -15.62
N ALA A 263 -16.35 -9.96 -16.40
CA ALA A 263 -16.11 -10.34 -17.81
C ALA A 263 -15.58 -11.78 -17.96
N ILE A 264 -14.67 -12.21 -17.07
CA ILE A 264 -14.16 -13.58 -17.05
C ILE A 264 -15.29 -14.56 -16.70
N ILE A 265 -16.09 -14.26 -15.68
CA ILE A 265 -17.21 -15.11 -15.25
C ILE A 265 -18.26 -15.23 -16.35
N ASP A 266 -18.60 -14.13 -17.03
CA ASP A 266 -19.55 -14.08 -18.15
C ASP A 266 -19.10 -14.98 -19.31
N VAL A 267 -17.80 -14.95 -19.65
CA VAL A 267 -17.23 -15.85 -20.66
C VAL A 267 -17.42 -17.29 -20.20
N ILE A 268 -16.99 -17.64 -18.99
CA ILE A 268 -17.05 -19.01 -18.47
C ILE A 268 -18.49 -19.51 -18.39
N GLN A 269 -19.43 -18.66 -18.00
CA GLN A 269 -20.85 -19.02 -17.88
C GLN A 269 -21.43 -19.50 -19.21
N ARG A 270 -20.99 -18.93 -20.33
CA ARG A 270 -21.42 -19.28 -21.69
C ARG A 270 -20.71 -20.50 -22.28
N LEU A 271 -19.66 -21.01 -21.63
CA LEU A 271 -18.93 -22.17 -22.12
C LEU A 271 -19.73 -23.47 -21.93
N PRO A 272 -19.65 -24.41 -22.90
CA PRO A 272 -20.27 -25.73 -22.76
C PRO A 272 -19.53 -26.61 -21.74
N LYS A 273 -18.22 -26.41 -21.56
CA LYS A 273 -17.37 -27.13 -20.60
C LYS A 273 -16.77 -26.13 -19.61
N LYS A 274 -17.09 -26.28 -18.33
CA LYS A 274 -16.65 -25.40 -17.23
C LYS A 274 -16.58 -26.09 -15.87
N GLY A 275 -16.59 -27.43 -15.84
CA GLY A 275 -16.62 -28.19 -14.60
C GLY A 275 -15.32 -28.10 -13.81
N LYS A 276 -14.17 -28.12 -14.51
CA LYS A 276 -12.84 -28.07 -13.92
C LYS A 276 -12.10 -26.79 -14.31
N VAL A 277 -11.92 -25.88 -13.37
CA VAL A 277 -11.35 -24.55 -13.59
C VAL A 277 -10.00 -24.40 -12.89
N VAL A 278 -9.04 -23.78 -13.56
CA VAL A 278 -7.76 -23.36 -12.98
C VAL A 278 -7.69 -21.84 -12.98
N ASP A 279 -7.53 -21.27 -11.81
CA ASP A 279 -7.20 -19.85 -11.61
C ASP A 279 -5.69 -19.78 -11.36
N PHE A 280 -4.89 -19.53 -12.42
CA PHE A 280 -3.44 -19.53 -12.35
C PHE A 280 -2.94 -18.13 -12.05
N GLY A 281 -2.23 -17.94 -10.93
CA GLY A 281 -1.98 -16.60 -10.39
C GLY A 281 -3.18 -16.08 -9.61
N SER A 282 -3.85 -16.97 -8.87
CA SER A 282 -5.10 -16.68 -8.15
C SER A 282 -4.96 -15.58 -7.09
N GLY A 283 -3.73 -15.22 -6.70
CA GLY A 283 -3.44 -14.20 -5.71
C GLY A 283 -4.15 -14.53 -4.39
N GLU A 284 -4.86 -13.56 -3.83
CA GLU A 284 -5.63 -13.77 -2.61
C GLU A 284 -6.91 -14.59 -2.84
N GLY A 285 -7.18 -15.13 -4.04
CA GLY A 285 -8.34 -15.95 -4.33
C GLY A 285 -9.66 -15.19 -4.51
N LYS A 286 -9.61 -13.92 -4.93
CA LYS A 286 -10.85 -13.12 -5.18
C LYS A 286 -11.68 -13.72 -6.31
N LEU A 287 -11.04 -13.99 -7.46
CA LEU A 287 -11.68 -14.61 -8.62
C LEU A 287 -12.10 -16.04 -8.31
N SER A 288 -11.19 -16.87 -7.79
CA SER A 288 -11.48 -18.22 -7.29
C SER A 288 -12.73 -18.29 -6.39
N THR A 289 -12.91 -17.33 -5.47
CA THR A 289 -14.11 -17.28 -4.62
C THR A 289 -15.39 -17.03 -5.42
N ARG A 290 -15.36 -16.14 -6.43
CA ARG A 290 -16.54 -15.89 -7.27
C ARG A 290 -16.86 -17.09 -8.15
N LEU A 291 -15.84 -17.74 -8.71
CA LEU A 291 -15.98 -18.97 -9.49
C LEU A 291 -16.64 -20.09 -8.68
N GLY A 292 -16.40 -20.15 -7.36
CA GLY A 292 -17.03 -21.12 -6.46
C GLY A 292 -18.55 -21.02 -6.38
N PHE A 293 -19.15 -19.89 -6.78
CA PHE A 293 -20.60 -19.72 -6.84
C PHE A 293 -21.18 -19.96 -8.25
N LEU A 294 -20.33 -20.24 -9.25
CA LEU A 294 -20.77 -20.36 -10.62
C LEU A 294 -21.40 -21.74 -10.87
N ALA A 295 -22.66 -21.76 -11.30
CA ALA A 295 -23.38 -22.99 -11.60
C ALA A 295 -22.66 -23.82 -12.68
N GLY A 296 -22.50 -25.12 -12.40
CA GLY A 296 -21.83 -26.08 -13.29
C GLY A 296 -20.33 -26.24 -13.04
N VAL A 297 -19.71 -25.37 -12.24
CA VAL A 297 -18.35 -25.60 -11.74
C VAL A 297 -18.37 -26.70 -10.68
N GLN A 298 -17.38 -27.59 -10.71
CA GLN A 298 -17.27 -28.76 -9.83
C GLN A 298 -15.93 -28.78 -9.09
N GLU A 299 -14.88 -28.27 -9.73
CA GLU A 299 -13.53 -28.22 -9.19
C GLU A 299 -12.87 -26.88 -9.57
N ILE A 300 -12.21 -26.26 -8.61
CA ILE A 300 -11.39 -25.06 -8.84
C ILE A 300 -10.02 -25.31 -8.22
N LEU A 301 -8.97 -25.18 -9.03
CA LEU A 301 -7.59 -25.14 -8.57
C LEU A 301 -7.11 -23.69 -8.55
N ALA A 302 -6.87 -23.15 -7.36
CA ALA A 302 -6.34 -21.82 -7.15
C ALA A 302 -4.81 -21.90 -7.05
N VAL A 303 -4.11 -21.69 -8.17
CA VAL A 303 -2.66 -21.84 -8.25
C VAL A 303 -2.00 -20.49 -7.93
N GLU A 304 -1.08 -20.48 -6.98
CA GLU A 304 -0.40 -19.25 -6.56
C GLU A 304 0.99 -19.59 -5.99
N PRO A 305 2.09 -18.98 -6.47
CA PRO A 305 3.41 -19.21 -5.87
C PRO A 305 3.56 -18.60 -4.48
N SER A 306 2.84 -17.51 -4.17
CA SER A 306 2.92 -16.82 -2.89
C SER A 306 2.11 -17.51 -1.79
N GLN A 307 2.82 -18.10 -0.82
CA GLN A 307 2.19 -18.69 0.37
C GLN A 307 1.34 -17.66 1.15
N LYS A 308 1.76 -16.39 1.19
CA LYS A 308 1.01 -15.29 1.81
C LYS A 308 -0.36 -15.09 1.17
N SER A 309 -0.38 -15.03 -0.16
CA SER A 309 -1.61 -14.89 -0.94
C SER A 309 -2.52 -16.10 -0.74
N GLN A 310 -1.97 -17.31 -0.69
CA GLN A 310 -2.73 -18.53 -0.38
C GLN A 310 -3.35 -18.53 1.02
N LEU A 311 -2.65 -18.06 2.06
CA LEU A 311 -3.23 -17.98 3.40
C LEU A 311 -4.43 -17.04 3.44
N ARG A 312 -4.36 -15.90 2.74
CA ARG A 312 -5.50 -14.97 2.59
C ARG A 312 -6.63 -15.60 1.76
N ALA A 313 -6.29 -16.36 0.73
CA ALA A 313 -7.26 -17.10 -0.08
C ALA A 313 -8.01 -18.14 0.75
N LEU A 314 -7.29 -18.94 1.55
CA LEU A 314 -7.88 -19.92 2.46
C LEU A 314 -8.88 -19.29 3.44
N GLN A 315 -8.52 -18.17 4.08
CA GLN A 315 -9.45 -17.45 4.96
C GLN A 315 -10.71 -16.99 4.22
N ARG A 316 -10.56 -16.55 2.96
CA ARG A 316 -11.68 -16.13 2.12
C ARG A 316 -12.56 -17.30 1.71
N PHE A 317 -11.97 -18.43 1.34
CA PHE A 317 -12.69 -19.66 0.97
C PHE A 317 -13.46 -20.21 2.17
N GLU A 318 -12.85 -20.29 3.36
CA GLU A 318 -13.52 -20.76 4.58
C GLU A 318 -14.70 -19.86 4.98
N LYS A 319 -14.59 -18.55 4.76
CA LYS A 319 -15.72 -17.63 4.96
C LYS A 319 -16.86 -17.91 3.97
N ALA A 320 -16.53 -18.14 2.69
CA ALA A 320 -17.50 -18.37 1.63
C ALA A 320 -18.19 -19.74 1.73
N LYS A 321 -17.49 -20.76 2.24
CA LYS A 321 -17.96 -22.14 2.47
C LYS A 321 -19.20 -22.27 3.36
N ARG A 322 -19.53 -21.22 4.12
CA ARG A 322 -20.76 -21.14 4.92
C ARG A 322 -22.02 -20.92 4.07
N SER A 323 -21.85 -20.58 2.80
CA SER A 323 -22.94 -20.31 1.87
C SER A 323 -23.28 -21.58 1.08
N GLU A 324 -24.57 -21.87 0.90
CA GLU A 324 -25.00 -23.02 0.10
C GLU A 324 -24.58 -22.89 -1.37
N GLY A 325 -24.29 -24.02 -2.01
CA GLY A 325 -23.90 -24.06 -3.43
C GLY A 325 -22.46 -23.63 -3.72
N PHE A 326 -21.65 -23.29 -2.71
CA PHE A 326 -20.25 -22.90 -2.90
C PHE A 326 -19.32 -24.11 -3.11
N VAL A 327 -18.63 -24.13 -4.25
CA VAL A 327 -17.52 -25.04 -4.53
C VAL A 327 -16.23 -24.44 -3.99
N ALA A 328 -15.71 -25.01 -2.91
CA ALA A 328 -14.48 -24.54 -2.28
C ALA A 328 -13.26 -24.74 -3.20
N PRO A 329 -12.53 -23.66 -3.56
CA PRO A 329 -11.30 -23.81 -4.33
C PRO A 329 -10.21 -24.56 -3.55
N THR A 330 -9.49 -25.44 -4.25
CA THR A 330 -8.32 -26.13 -3.71
C THR A 330 -7.09 -25.25 -3.95
N PRO A 331 -6.39 -24.78 -2.91
CA PRO A 331 -5.16 -24.02 -3.08
C PRO A 331 -4.03 -24.95 -3.57
N VAL A 332 -3.26 -24.46 -4.53
CA VAL A 332 -2.13 -25.17 -5.12
C VAL A 332 -0.91 -24.24 -5.15
N VAL A 333 0.17 -24.64 -4.47
CA VAL A 333 1.48 -24.00 -4.64
C VAL A 333 2.01 -24.38 -6.02
N GLY A 334 2.19 -23.40 -6.90
CA GLY A 334 2.67 -23.63 -8.26
C GLY A 334 3.09 -22.33 -8.95
N SER A 335 3.87 -22.45 -10.01
CA SER A 335 4.34 -21.33 -10.83
C SER A 335 4.32 -21.74 -12.30
N LEU A 336 4.12 -20.79 -13.22
CA LEU A 336 4.13 -21.03 -14.67
C LEU A 336 5.47 -21.58 -15.18
N PHE A 337 6.51 -21.57 -14.35
CA PHE A 337 7.83 -22.09 -14.66
C PHE A 337 8.02 -23.58 -14.34
N TYR A 338 7.07 -24.21 -13.68
CA TYR A 338 7.12 -25.64 -13.34
C TYR A 338 5.88 -26.34 -13.89
N ALA A 339 6.11 -27.50 -14.51
CA ALA A 339 5.04 -28.36 -15.00
C ALA A 339 4.33 -29.04 -13.82
N ASP A 340 2.99 -29.04 -13.84
CA ASP A 340 2.16 -29.74 -12.85
C ASP A 340 1.06 -30.56 -13.54
N ASP A 341 1.15 -31.89 -13.44
CA ASP A 341 0.20 -32.81 -14.06
C ASP A 341 -1.25 -32.57 -13.63
N ARG A 342 -1.48 -32.00 -12.43
CA ARG A 342 -2.82 -31.69 -11.93
C ARG A 342 -3.54 -30.66 -12.79
N LEU A 343 -2.82 -29.84 -13.56
CA LEU A 343 -3.37 -28.74 -14.36
C LEU A 343 -3.72 -29.16 -15.80
N ARG A 344 -3.47 -30.42 -16.16
CA ARG A 344 -3.70 -30.92 -17.52
C ARG A 344 -5.18 -31.13 -17.83
N GLN A 345 -5.55 -30.90 -19.08
CA GLN A 345 -6.86 -31.18 -19.68
C GLN A 345 -8.03 -30.60 -18.89
N LYS A 346 -7.83 -29.42 -18.29
CA LYS A 346 -8.89 -28.70 -17.56
C LYS A 346 -9.85 -28.05 -18.55
N ASP A 347 -11.07 -27.80 -18.11
CA ASP A 347 -12.06 -27.18 -18.98
C ASP A 347 -11.67 -25.72 -19.23
N VAL A 348 -11.30 -25.00 -18.17
CA VAL A 348 -10.91 -23.60 -18.23
C VAL A 348 -9.61 -23.38 -17.48
N MET A 349 -8.68 -22.64 -18.08
CA MET A 349 -7.50 -22.08 -17.41
C MET A 349 -7.51 -20.56 -17.55
N ILE A 350 -7.24 -19.84 -16.46
CA ILE A 350 -7.33 -18.38 -16.40
C ILE A 350 -5.97 -17.83 -15.96
N LEU A 351 -5.44 -16.88 -16.72
CA LEU A 351 -4.30 -16.03 -16.36
C LEU A 351 -4.80 -14.59 -16.29
N CYS A 352 -5.29 -14.18 -15.11
CA CYS A 352 -5.88 -12.87 -14.91
C CYS A 352 -4.83 -11.88 -14.40
N GLU A 353 -4.26 -11.05 -15.28
CA GLU A 353 -3.19 -10.08 -14.95
C GLU A 353 -1.94 -10.77 -14.38
N VAL A 354 -1.43 -11.76 -15.12
CA VAL A 354 -0.30 -12.60 -14.69
C VAL A 354 0.89 -12.49 -15.62
N MET A 355 0.63 -12.33 -16.93
CA MET A 355 1.69 -12.40 -17.93
C MET A 355 2.64 -11.22 -17.84
N GLU A 356 2.13 -10.03 -17.54
CA GLU A 356 2.85 -8.77 -17.42
C GLU A 356 3.88 -8.79 -16.28
N HIS A 357 3.80 -9.74 -15.36
CA HIS A 357 4.76 -9.93 -14.27
C HIS A 357 5.89 -10.92 -14.63
N ILE A 358 5.84 -11.53 -15.82
CA ILE A 358 6.84 -12.48 -16.33
C ILE A 358 7.77 -11.76 -17.29
N ASP A 359 9.06 -12.08 -17.25
CA ASP A 359 10.02 -11.54 -18.21
C ASP A 359 9.67 -11.98 -19.64
N ASP A 360 9.63 -11.05 -20.60
CA ASP A 360 9.17 -11.25 -21.98
C ASP A 360 9.79 -12.48 -22.65
N HIS A 361 11.09 -12.71 -22.45
CA HIS A 361 11.82 -13.83 -23.05
C HIS A 361 11.35 -15.22 -22.58
N ARG A 362 10.58 -15.29 -21.47
CA ARG A 362 10.07 -16.54 -20.89
C ARG A 362 8.64 -16.85 -21.34
N LEU A 363 7.88 -15.85 -21.81
CA LEU A 363 6.49 -16.03 -22.25
C LEU A 363 6.34 -17.10 -23.34
N PRO A 364 7.21 -17.19 -24.37
CA PRO A 364 7.09 -18.23 -25.39
C PRO A 364 7.05 -19.65 -24.80
N SER A 365 7.93 -19.96 -23.84
CA SER A 365 7.97 -21.27 -23.18
C SER A 365 6.77 -21.53 -22.27
N VAL A 366 6.29 -20.48 -21.58
CA VAL A 366 5.07 -20.57 -20.75
C VAL A 366 3.87 -20.92 -21.60
N PHE A 367 3.63 -20.17 -22.68
CA PHE A 367 2.50 -20.41 -23.57
C PHE A 367 2.64 -21.72 -24.33
N GLN A 368 3.86 -22.11 -24.73
CA GLN A 368 4.10 -23.43 -25.29
C GLN A 368 3.68 -24.53 -24.31
N THR A 369 4.03 -24.42 -23.02
CA THR A 369 3.61 -25.39 -21.99
C THR A 369 2.09 -25.43 -21.84
N ILE A 370 1.43 -24.27 -21.81
CA ILE A 370 -0.04 -24.20 -21.71
C ILE A 370 -0.70 -24.87 -22.92
N PHE A 371 -0.29 -24.54 -24.14
CA PHE A 371 -0.92 -25.03 -25.37
C PHE A 371 -0.56 -26.47 -25.73
N THR A 372 0.60 -26.99 -25.29
CA THR A 372 1.06 -28.33 -25.68
C THR A 372 0.94 -29.37 -24.57
N TYR A 373 1.16 -28.99 -23.31
CA TYR A 373 1.17 -29.92 -22.18
C TYR A 373 -0.09 -29.82 -21.31
N TYR A 374 -0.51 -28.62 -20.91
CA TYR A 374 -1.74 -28.44 -20.14
C TYR A 374 -3.00 -28.58 -20.99
N GLN A 375 -3.00 -28.05 -22.21
CA GLN A 375 -4.07 -28.18 -23.20
C GLN A 375 -5.49 -27.96 -22.64
N PRO A 376 -5.77 -26.84 -21.96
CA PRO A 376 -7.13 -26.57 -21.46
C PRO A 376 -8.13 -26.45 -22.62
N SER A 377 -9.41 -26.77 -22.42
CA SER A 377 -10.42 -26.59 -23.48
C SER A 377 -10.57 -25.11 -23.84
N THR A 378 -10.55 -24.24 -22.83
CA THR A 378 -10.52 -22.79 -22.96
C THR A 378 -9.42 -22.19 -22.09
N LEU A 379 -8.61 -21.28 -22.67
CA LEU A 379 -7.65 -20.45 -21.95
C LEU A 379 -8.12 -19.00 -22.00
N ILE A 380 -8.22 -18.35 -20.85
CA ILE A 380 -8.56 -16.93 -20.73
C ILE A 380 -7.33 -16.19 -20.21
N VAL A 381 -6.92 -15.15 -20.91
CA VAL A 381 -5.76 -14.33 -20.54
C VAL A 381 -6.20 -12.87 -20.49
N THR A 382 -5.90 -12.16 -19.40
CA THR A 382 -6.07 -10.70 -19.35
C THR A 382 -4.75 -10.00 -19.13
N THR A 383 -4.61 -8.81 -19.70
CA THR A 383 -3.44 -7.95 -19.52
C THR A 383 -3.84 -6.48 -19.68
N PRO A 384 -3.13 -5.53 -19.06
CA PRO A 384 -3.32 -4.10 -19.29
C PRO A 384 -3.16 -3.71 -20.76
N ASN A 385 -3.88 -2.67 -21.18
CA ASN A 385 -3.61 -1.97 -22.42
C ASN A 385 -2.71 -0.76 -22.17
N ARG A 386 -1.48 -0.79 -22.70
CA ARG A 386 -0.52 0.33 -22.57
C ARG A 386 -1.04 1.63 -23.19
N GLU A 387 -1.78 1.54 -24.29
CA GLU A 387 -2.30 2.73 -24.99
C GLU A 387 -3.24 3.55 -24.09
N TYR A 388 -3.98 2.87 -23.21
CA TYR A 388 -4.91 3.51 -22.28
C TYR A 388 -4.21 4.29 -21.16
N ASN A 389 -2.91 4.10 -20.93
CA ASN A 389 -2.19 4.83 -19.89
C ASN A 389 -2.18 6.34 -20.11
N GLN A 390 -2.38 6.79 -21.34
CA GLN A 390 -2.57 8.20 -21.70
C GLN A 390 -3.83 8.80 -21.08
N VAL A 391 -4.92 8.03 -21.01
CA VAL A 391 -6.19 8.45 -20.39
C VAL A 391 -6.05 8.65 -18.88
N TYR A 392 -5.12 7.92 -18.26
CA TYR A 392 -4.82 8.05 -16.84
C TYR A 392 -3.78 9.13 -16.52
N GLU A 393 -3.35 9.92 -17.51
CA GLU A 393 -2.32 10.96 -17.39
C GLU A 393 -1.04 10.46 -16.68
N MET A 394 -0.70 9.17 -16.85
CA MET A 394 0.40 8.58 -16.13
C MET A 394 1.75 9.01 -16.71
N GLN A 395 2.60 9.57 -15.85
CA GLN A 395 3.98 9.97 -16.19
C GLN A 395 4.99 8.80 -16.14
N LYS A 396 4.54 7.56 -15.90
CA LYS A 396 5.37 6.35 -15.82
C LYS A 396 5.13 5.44 -17.03
N GLU A 397 6.13 4.67 -17.44
CA GLU A 397 6.02 3.71 -18.55
C GLU A 397 4.98 2.59 -18.30
N PHE A 398 4.78 2.20 -17.04
CA PHE A 398 3.85 1.14 -16.63
C PHE A 398 2.83 1.59 -15.56
N ARG A 399 1.65 0.97 -15.56
CA ARG A 399 0.54 1.18 -14.61
C ARG A 399 0.87 0.68 -13.22
N HIS A 400 1.65 -0.40 -13.11
CA HIS A 400 2.20 -0.86 -11.84
C HIS A 400 3.72 -1.06 -11.93
N SER A 401 4.40 -0.85 -10.80
CA SER A 401 5.87 -0.89 -10.71
C SER A 401 6.46 -2.29 -10.79
N ASP A 402 5.63 -3.31 -10.65
CA ASP A 402 5.95 -4.73 -10.72
C ASP A 402 5.63 -5.34 -12.10
N HIS A 403 5.16 -4.53 -13.06
CA HIS A 403 5.06 -4.94 -14.45
C HIS A 403 6.45 -4.97 -15.10
N ARG A 404 6.70 -6.02 -15.88
CA ARG A 404 7.88 -6.19 -16.75
C ARG A 404 7.64 -5.58 -18.12
N PHE A 405 6.40 -5.62 -18.59
CA PHE A 405 5.95 -5.01 -19.84
C PHE A 405 4.46 -4.65 -19.78
N GLU A 406 4.02 -3.81 -20.71
CA GLU A 406 2.60 -3.64 -21.05
C GLU A 406 2.48 -3.55 -22.58
N TRP A 407 1.63 -4.38 -23.18
CA TRP A 407 1.46 -4.42 -24.63
C TRP A 407 0.36 -3.46 -25.09
N THR A 408 0.55 -2.91 -26.30
CA THR A 408 -0.55 -2.26 -27.04
C THR A 408 -1.52 -3.30 -27.59
N ARG A 409 -2.68 -2.86 -28.11
CA ARG A 409 -3.63 -3.77 -28.77
C ARG A 409 -3.01 -4.53 -29.94
N ALA A 410 -2.22 -3.84 -30.76
CA ALA A 410 -1.54 -4.46 -31.91
C ALA A 410 -0.49 -5.51 -31.47
N GLN A 411 0.28 -5.22 -30.42
CA GLN A 411 1.27 -6.17 -29.90
C GLN A 411 0.60 -7.40 -29.31
N PHE A 412 -0.46 -7.22 -28.51
CA PHE A 412 -1.19 -8.32 -27.91
C PHE A 412 -1.87 -9.21 -28.97
N ALA A 413 -2.48 -8.62 -29.99
CA ALA A 413 -3.07 -9.35 -31.11
C ALA A 413 -2.02 -10.19 -31.87
N SER A 414 -0.87 -9.60 -32.20
CA SER A 414 0.22 -10.30 -32.89
C SER A 414 0.76 -11.50 -32.09
N TRP A 415 0.86 -11.37 -30.76
CA TRP A 415 1.22 -12.51 -29.90
C TRP A 415 0.15 -13.60 -29.87
N CYS A 416 -1.13 -13.23 -29.81
CA CYS A 416 -2.22 -14.20 -29.86
C CYS A 416 -2.23 -14.98 -31.19
N GLU A 417 -1.98 -14.31 -32.31
CA GLU A 417 -1.81 -14.94 -33.63
C GLU A 417 -0.62 -15.91 -33.63
N SER A 418 0.53 -15.46 -33.12
CA SER A 418 1.74 -16.31 -33.03
C SER A 418 1.50 -17.57 -32.20
N TRP A 419 0.85 -17.46 -31.04
CA TRP A 419 0.55 -18.62 -30.18
C TRP A 419 -0.45 -19.60 -30.79
N THR A 420 -1.30 -19.13 -31.71
CA THR A 420 -2.32 -19.95 -32.38
C THR A 420 -1.92 -20.41 -33.78
N ALA A 421 -0.70 -20.12 -34.23
CA ALA A 421 -0.21 -20.43 -35.58
C ALA A 421 -0.30 -21.92 -35.98
N ASN A 422 -0.30 -22.85 -35.02
CA ASN A 422 -0.43 -24.29 -35.28
C ASN A 422 -1.88 -24.77 -35.49
N ASP A 423 -2.85 -23.84 -35.54
CA ASP A 423 -4.28 -24.07 -35.79
C ASP A 423 -5.03 -24.97 -34.78
N VAL A 424 -4.39 -25.31 -33.65
CA VAL A 424 -4.99 -26.14 -32.58
C VAL A 424 -6.00 -25.34 -31.75
N TYR A 425 -5.77 -24.03 -31.59
CA TYR A 425 -6.63 -23.11 -30.88
C TYR A 425 -7.10 -22.00 -31.83
N SER A 426 -8.32 -21.55 -31.63
CA SER A 426 -8.81 -20.27 -32.13
C SER A 426 -8.80 -19.25 -31.00
N PHE A 427 -8.77 -17.95 -31.30
CA PHE A 427 -8.87 -16.92 -30.27
C PHE A 427 -9.78 -15.78 -30.67
N SER A 428 -10.26 -15.05 -29.67
CA SER A 428 -10.94 -13.76 -29.83
C SER A 428 -10.43 -12.80 -28.76
N ILE A 429 -10.40 -11.51 -29.06
CA ILE A 429 -9.96 -10.46 -28.12
C ILE A 429 -11.15 -9.58 -27.78
N ILE A 430 -11.32 -9.30 -26.49
CA ILE A 430 -12.40 -8.52 -25.91
C ILE A 430 -11.78 -7.43 -25.04
N GLY A 431 -12.27 -6.20 -25.13
CA GLY A 431 -11.89 -5.11 -24.22
C GLY A 431 -12.73 -5.09 -22.96
N ILE A 432 -12.12 -4.71 -21.83
CA ILE A 432 -12.79 -4.63 -20.52
C ILE A 432 -12.58 -3.23 -19.94
N GLY A 433 -13.67 -2.59 -19.52
CA GLY A 433 -13.67 -1.27 -18.89
C GLY A 433 -14.42 -0.24 -19.72
N GLU A 434 -14.18 1.03 -19.42
CA GLU A 434 -14.69 2.15 -20.21
C GLU A 434 -13.90 2.24 -21.53
N GLU A 435 -14.61 2.33 -22.66
CA GLU A 435 -13.98 2.47 -23.97
C GLU A 435 -13.61 3.93 -24.21
N HIS A 436 -12.37 4.16 -24.62
CA HIS A 436 -11.91 5.44 -25.13
C HIS A 436 -11.76 5.38 -26.65
N GLU A 437 -12.30 6.35 -27.36
CA GLU A 437 -12.35 6.38 -28.84
C GLU A 437 -10.97 6.13 -29.49
N GLN A 438 -9.93 6.79 -28.98
CA GLN A 438 -8.57 6.63 -29.51
C GLN A 438 -7.80 5.42 -28.94
N PHE A 439 -7.95 5.13 -27.64
CA PHE A 439 -7.06 4.23 -26.90
C PHE A 439 -7.70 2.86 -26.57
N GLY A 440 -8.96 2.65 -26.93
CA GLY A 440 -9.71 1.43 -26.67
C GLY A 440 -10.01 1.25 -25.17
N PHE A 441 -9.95 0.02 -24.70
CA PHE A 441 -10.27 -0.35 -23.32
C PHE A 441 -9.02 -0.40 -22.43
N PRO A 442 -9.14 -0.19 -21.11
CA PRO A 442 -8.00 -0.23 -20.19
C PRO A 442 -7.41 -1.63 -19.96
N THR A 443 -8.20 -2.68 -20.16
CA THR A 443 -7.78 -4.08 -20.06
C THR A 443 -8.18 -4.83 -21.33
N GLN A 444 -7.30 -5.74 -21.74
CA GLN A 444 -7.47 -6.61 -22.91
C GLN A 444 -7.65 -8.04 -22.40
N MET A 445 -8.60 -8.78 -22.98
CA MET A 445 -8.83 -10.19 -22.66
C MET A 445 -8.81 -11.03 -23.94
N ALA A 446 -7.95 -12.04 -24.00
CA ALA A 446 -7.97 -13.04 -25.05
C ALA A 446 -8.62 -14.33 -24.53
N VAL A 447 -9.56 -14.86 -25.31
CA VAL A 447 -10.22 -16.15 -25.06
C VAL A 447 -9.80 -17.12 -26.15
N PHE A 448 -8.95 -18.08 -25.79
CA PHE A 448 -8.50 -19.14 -26.67
C PHE A 448 -9.38 -20.38 -26.50
N THR A 449 -9.91 -20.92 -27.59
CA THR A 449 -10.74 -22.13 -27.57
C THR A 449 -10.09 -23.22 -28.41
N ARG A 450 -9.87 -24.38 -27.80
CA ARG A 450 -9.29 -25.54 -28.49
C ARG A 450 -10.27 -26.03 -29.55
N LYS A 451 -9.81 -26.18 -30.79
CA LYS A 451 -10.64 -26.76 -31.86
C LYS A 451 -10.85 -28.24 -31.59
N GLU A 452 -12.04 -28.76 -31.83
CA GLU A 452 -12.26 -30.20 -31.80
C GLU A 452 -11.44 -30.85 -32.92
N ARG A 453 -10.67 -31.90 -32.59
CA ARG A 453 -10.06 -32.73 -33.62
C ARG A 453 -11.20 -33.36 -34.41
N LYS A 454 -11.35 -33.00 -35.69
CA LYS A 454 -12.09 -33.83 -36.63
C LYS A 454 -11.38 -35.18 -36.64
N ASN A 455 -11.96 -36.19 -35.99
CA ASN A 455 -11.56 -37.56 -36.23
C ASN A 455 -11.90 -37.84 -37.70
N ASN A 456 -10.89 -37.82 -38.57
CA ASN A 456 -11.00 -38.51 -39.84
C ASN A 456 -11.07 -40.00 -39.48
N ALA A 457 -12.28 -40.54 -39.51
CA ALA A 457 -12.56 -41.97 -39.40
C ALA A 457 -11.94 -42.72 -40.58
#